data_AF-A0A8J5MZ82-F1
#
_entry.id   AF-A0A8J5MZ82-F1
#
_cell.length_a   1.000
_cell.length_b   1.000
_cell.length_c   1.000
_cell.angle_alpha   90.00
_cell.angle_beta   90.00
_cell.angle_gamma   90.00
#
_symmetry.space_group_name_H-M   'P 1'
#
loop_
_entity.id
_entity.type
_entity.pdbx_description
1 polymer ?
#
loop_
_entity_poly.entity_id
_entity_poly.type
_entity_poly.pdbx_seq_one_letter_code
_entity_poly.pdbx_strand_id
1 'polypeptide(L)' 'MQFTTPPPRTPQGLEDVSRYPWLLAELLRDPRWTVADIRKLIGENVRDDMQAKGVEPLEEEIHPEYLKGKTNCTYIFD' A
#
# COMPACT_ATOMS: atom_id res chain seq x y z
N MET A 1 30.65 -13.07 -18.43
CA MET A 1 30.45 -12.85 -16.98
C MET A 1 28.96 -12.67 -16.77
N GLN A 2 28.30 -13.57 -16.04
CA GLN A 2 26.89 -13.46 -15.74
C GLN A 2 26.72 -12.59 -14.50
N PHE A 3 26.08 -11.44 -14.64
CA PHE A 3 25.70 -10.60 -13.51
C PHE A 3 24.41 -11.19 -12.90
N THR A 4 24.54 -11.92 -11.79
CA THR A 4 23.38 -12.35 -11.02
C THR A 4 22.91 -11.15 -10.20
N THR A 5 21.71 -10.64 -10.47
CA THR A 5 21.08 -9.64 -9.59
C THR A 5 20.88 -10.26 -8.20
N PRO A 6 21.26 -9.58 -7.09
CA PRO A 6 20.99 -10.08 -5.76
C PRO A 6 19.48 -10.27 -5.57
N PRO A 7 19.04 -11.27 -4.79
CA PRO A 7 17.62 -11.52 -4.57
C PRO A 7 16.94 -10.27 -3.98
N PRO A 8 15.63 -10.07 -4.25
CA PRO A 8 14.90 -8.91 -3.76
C PRO A 8 15.07 -8.76 -2.24
N ARG A 9 15.31 -7.52 -1.79
CA ARG A 9 15.61 -7.14 -0.39
C ARG A 9 14.36 -7.16 0.51
N THR A 10 13.42 -8.04 0.25
CA THR A 10 12.25 -8.23 1.11
C THR A 10 12.58 -9.22 2.22
N PRO A 11 12.13 -8.98 3.47
CA PRO A 11 12.29 -9.97 4.53
C PRO A 11 11.65 -11.30 4.15
N GLN A 12 12.23 -12.40 4.61
CA GLN A 12 11.64 -13.72 4.43
C GLN A 12 10.23 -13.76 5.04
N GLY A 13 9.25 -14.27 4.29
CA GLY A 13 7.83 -14.26 4.64
C GLY A 13 7.07 -12.98 4.25
N LEU A 14 7.76 -11.99 3.65
CA LEU A 14 7.20 -10.72 3.16
C LEU A 14 7.60 -10.47 1.69
N GLU A 15 7.63 -11.53 0.88
CA GLU A 15 8.12 -11.48 -0.50
C GLU A 15 7.26 -10.61 -1.42
N ASP A 16 5.97 -10.48 -1.11
CA ASP A 16 4.99 -9.74 -1.91
C ASP A 16 3.87 -9.14 -1.04
N VAL A 17 3.07 -8.24 -1.62
CA VAL A 17 2.00 -7.50 -0.92
C VAL A 17 0.89 -8.39 -0.38
N SER A 18 0.72 -9.61 -0.91
CA SER A 18 -0.25 -10.54 -0.37
C SER A 18 0.13 -10.98 1.04
N ARG A 19 1.40 -10.85 1.47
CA ARG A 19 1.88 -11.32 2.78
C ARG A 19 1.52 -10.45 3.98
N TYR A 20 0.97 -9.26 3.79
CA TYR A 20 0.64 -8.37 4.91
C TYR A 20 -0.34 -8.95 5.95
N PRO A 21 -1.37 -9.74 5.62
CA PRO A 21 -2.21 -10.40 6.62
C PRO A 21 -1.41 -11.29 7.59
N TRP A 22 -0.34 -11.94 7.13
CA TRP A 22 0.53 -12.75 7.99
C TRP A 22 1.32 -11.89 8.96
N LEU A 23 1.86 -10.76 8.51
CA LEU A 23 2.52 -9.79 9.39
C LEU A 23 1.58 -9.28 10.47
N LEU A 24 0.35 -8.90 10.10
CA LEU A 24 -0.65 -8.44 11.08
C LEU A 24 -1.00 -9.53 12.10
N ALA A 25 -1.08 -10.80 11.66
CA ALA A 25 -1.31 -11.93 12.55
C ALA A 25 -0.15 -12.14 13.53
N GLU A 26 1.11 -11.96 13.10
CA GLU A 26 2.26 -12.03 14.00
C GLU A 26 2.27 -10.87 15.01
N LEU A 27 1.94 -9.65 14.58
CA LEU A 27 1.84 -8.49 15.48
C LEU A 27 0.74 -8.68 16.53
N LEU A 28 -0.40 -9.26 16.16
CA LEU A 28 -1.49 -9.59 17.11
C LEU A 28 -1.08 -10.61 18.19
N ARG A 29 -0.06 -11.43 17.94
CA ARG A 29 0.45 -12.41 18.91
C ARG A 29 1.47 -11.81 19.88
N ASP A 30 2.10 -10.69 19.51
CA ASP A 30 3.09 -10.02 20.34
C ASP A 30 2.40 -9.09 21.34
N PRO A 31 2.53 -9.31 22.67
CA PRO A 31 1.86 -8.50 23.69
C PRO A 31 2.32 -7.04 23.72
N ARG A 32 3.41 -6.68 23.02
CA ARG A 32 3.87 -5.30 22.87
C ARG A 32 2.97 -4.47 21.95
N TRP A 33 2.13 -5.11 21.15
CA TRP A 33 1.24 -4.46 20.20
C TRP A 33 -0.21 -4.58 20.66
N THR A 34 -0.88 -3.44 20.77
CA THR A 34 -2.33 -3.42 21.02
C THR A 34 -3.12 -3.43 19.70
N VAL A 35 -4.39 -3.81 19.75
CA VAL A 35 -5.30 -3.72 18.59
C VAL A 35 -5.40 -2.28 18.08
N ALA A 36 -5.32 -1.28 18.97
CA ALA A 36 -5.32 0.13 18.59
C ALA A 36 -4.06 0.51 17.81
N ASP A 37 -2.89 0.01 18.20
CA ASP A 37 -1.64 0.24 17.47
C ASP A 37 -1.68 -0.38 16.08
N ILE A 38 -2.30 -1.56 15.96
CA ILE A 38 -2.46 -2.25 14.67
C ILE A 38 -3.43 -1.49 13.76
N ARG A 39 -4.52 -0.91 14.27
CA ARG A 39 -5.41 -0.04 13.47
C ARG A 39 -4.66 1.14 12.87
N LYS A 40 -3.84 1.79 13.70
CA LYS A 40 -2.96 2.88 13.25
C LYS A 40 -2.00 2.44 12.16
N LEU A 41 -1.39 1.26 12.32
CA LEU A 41 -0.44 0.68 11.37
C LEU A 41 -1.08 0.40 10.00
N ILE A 42 -2.33 -0.09 9.96
CA ILE A 42 -3.02 -0.40 8.69
C ILE A 42 -3.55 0.84 7.95
N GLY A 43 -3.19 2.05 8.38
CA GLY A 43 -3.46 3.28 7.64
C GLY A 43 -4.47 4.22 8.28
N GLU A 44 -4.98 3.91 9.49
CA GLU A 44 -5.86 4.83 10.21
C GLU A 44 -5.20 6.21 10.44
N ASN A 45 -3.93 6.25 10.83
CA ASN A 45 -3.22 7.53 10.98
C ASN A 45 -3.10 8.31 9.68
N VAL A 46 -2.88 7.63 8.55
CA VAL A 46 -2.74 8.28 7.23
C VAL A 46 -4.06 8.89 6.80
N ARG A 47 -5.15 8.12 6.95
CA ARG A 47 -6.50 8.60 6.69
C ARG A 47 -6.85 9.81 7.54
N ASP A 48 -6.59 9.73 8.85
CA ASP A 48 -6.94 10.78 9.79
C ASP A 48 -6.12 12.07 9.53
N ASP A 49 -4.83 11.94 9.15
CA ASP A 49 -4.00 13.08 8.73
C ASP A 49 -4.48 13.73 7.43
N MET A 50 -4.86 12.93 6.43
CA MET A 50 -5.46 13.43 5.19
C MET A 50 -6.78 14.17 5.46
N GLN A 51 -7.63 13.60 6.31
CA GLN A 51 -8.88 14.22 6.70
C GLN A 51 -8.66 15.53 7.47
N ALA A 52 -7.69 15.57 8.40
CA ALA A 52 -7.34 16.77 9.14
C ALA A 52 -6.81 17.90 8.24
N LYS A 53 -6.17 17.53 7.12
CA LYS A 53 -5.73 18.46 6.08
C LYS A 53 -6.85 18.88 5.11
N GLY A 54 -8.06 18.40 5.30
CA GLY A 54 -9.19 18.66 4.41
C GLY A 54 -9.01 18.05 3.01
N VAL A 55 -8.19 17.00 2.89
CA VAL A 55 -8.02 16.27 1.63
C VAL A 55 -9.21 15.33 1.46
N GLU A 56 -10.12 15.68 0.57
CA GLU A 56 -11.21 14.80 0.16
C GLU A 56 -10.75 13.86 -0.97
N PRO A 57 -11.34 12.66 -1.11
CA PRO A 57 -11.11 11.81 -2.27
C PRO A 57 -11.41 12.59 -3.55
N LEU A 58 -10.46 12.56 -4.50
CA LEU A 58 -10.63 13.22 -5.78
C LEU A 58 -11.69 12.45 -6.60
N GLU A 59 -12.86 13.05 -6.83
CA GLU A 59 -13.90 12.54 -7.73
C GLU A 59 -13.91 13.30 -9.07
N GLU A 60 -12.74 13.49 -9.69
CA GLU A 60 -12.67 14.10 -11.02
C GLU A 60 -12.81 13.04 -12.12
N GLU A 61 -13.73 13.28 -13.06
CA GLU A 61 -13.83 12.46 -14.27
C GLU A 61 -12.61 12.69 -15.17
N ILE A 62 -11.95 11.61 -15.57
CA ILE A 62 -10.85 11.65 -16.51
C ILE A 62 -11.36 12.13 -17.87
N HIS A 63 -10.82 13.24 -18.39
CA HIS A 63 -11.30 13.83 -19.64
C HIS A 63 -11.21 12.85 -20.83
N PRO A 64 -12.23 12.75 -21.70
CA PRO A 64 -12.30 11.76 -22.79
C PRO A 64 -11.08 11.61 -23.72
N GLU A 65 -10.29 12.66 -24.02
CA GLU A 65 -9.06 12.51 -24.81
C GLU A 65 -8.02 11.61 -24.14
N TYR A 66 -7.97 11.58 -22.81
CA TYR A 66 -7.06 10.71 -22.07
C TYR A 66 -7.53 9.25 -22.07
N LEU A 67 -8.80 9.01 -22.41
CA LEU A 67 -9.42 7.69 -22.54
C LEU A 67 -9.36 7.14 -23.97
N LYS A 68 -9.19 8.00 -24.98
CA LYS A 68 -9.28 7.60 -26.39
C LYS A 68 -8.17 6.61 -26.77
N GLY A 69 -8.56 5.38 -27.10
CA GLY A 69 -7.64 4.31 -27.52
C GLY A 69 -6.93 3.61 -26.35
N LYS A 70 -7.20 3.98 -25.10
CA LYS A 70 -6.73 3.26 -23.92
C LYS A 70 -7.78 2.21 -23.54
N THR A 71 -7.47 0.94 -23.78
CA THR A 71 -8.32 -0.20 -23.43
C THR A 71 -7.87 -0.89 -22.14
N ASN A 72 -6.86 -0.36 -21.46
CA ASN A 72 -6.33 -0.88 -20.21
C ASN A 72 -6.21 0.21 -19.15
N CYS A 73 -6.30 -0.20 -17.88
CA CYS A 73 -5.97 0.66 -16.75
C CYS A 73 -4.45 0.72 -16.62
N THR A 74 -3.85 1.89 -16.87
CA THR A 74 -2.44 2.14 -16.56
C THR A 74 -2.36 3.08 -15.37
N TYR A 75 -1.96 2.54 -14.22
CA TYR A 75 -1.47 3.36 -13.11
C TYR A 75 -0.09 3.87 -13.51
N ILE A 76 0.06 5.19 -13.61
CA ILE A 76 1.36 5.84 -13.75
C ILE A 76 1.82 6.10 -12.32
N PHE A 77 2.96 5.52 -11.93
CA PHE A 77 3.65 5.86 -10.69
C PHE A 77 4.72 6.88 -11.06
N ASP A 78 4.53 8.12 -10.61
CA ASP A 78 5.51 9.20 -10.74
C ASP A 78 6.69 9.01 -9.76
#